data_AF-A0AB36H5Y9-F1
#
_entry.id   AF-A0AB36H5Y9-F1
#
_cell.length_a   1.000
_cell.length_b   1.000
_cell.length_c   1.000
_cell.angle_alpha   90.00
_cell.angle_beta   90.00
_cell.angle_gamma   90.00
#
_symmetry.space_group_name_H-M   'P 1'
#
loop_
_entity.id
_entity.type
_entity.pdbx_description
1 polymer ?
#
loop_
_entity_poly.entity_id
_entity_poly.type
_entity_poly.pdbx_seq_one_letter_code
_entity_poly.pdbx_strand_id
1 'polypeptide(L)'
;MNTTFIGMSPEQGVSTGEGLVSLATATTTALNTARESVQAAQWVGEDRDAFVANFEALATSIEALLTNLRTHGEQVKQEAAEQMQASAAS
;
A
#
# COMPACT_ATOMS: atom_id res chain seq x y z
N MET A 1 -5.76 -22.00 19.16
CA MET A 1 -4.51 -21.34 18.75
C MET A 1 -4.78 -20.66 17.42
N ASN A 2 -4.65 -19.34 17.34
CA ASN A 2 -4.87 -18.58 16.12
C ASN A 2 -3.70 -18.89 15.17
N THR A 3 -3.97 -19.55 14.04
CA THR A 3 -2.97 -20.25 13.21
C THR A 3 -2.38 -19.41 12.07
N THR A 4 -2.63 -18.10 12.03
CA THR A 4 -2.45 -17.33 10.78
C THR A 4 -0.98 -17.14 10.36
N PHE A 5 -0.02 -17.32 11.26
CA PHE A 5 1.41 -17.32 10.91
C PHE A 5 2.19 -18.45 11.59
N ILE A 6 2.07 -19.67 11.10
CA ILE A 6 2.95 -20.76 11.54
C ILE A 6 4.39 -20.44 11.09
N GLY A 7 5.27 -20.10 12.04
CA GLY A 7 6.70 -19.87 11.81
C GLY A 7 7.15 -18.40 11.78
N MET A 8 6.26 -17.42 11.99
CA MET A 8 6.62 -16.01 12.15
C MET A 8 6.51 -15.59 13.61
N SER A 9 7.52 -14.92 14.16
CA SER A 9 7.39 -14.30 15.49
C SER A 9 6.49 -13.06 15.40
N PRO A 10 5.82 -12.66 16.49
CA PRO A 10 5.01 -11.45 16.49
C PRO A 10 5.79 -10.19 16.10
N GLU A 11 7.06 -10.08 16.49
CA GLU A 11 7.93 -8.97 16.10
C GLU A 11 8.21 -8.95 14.59
N GLN A 12 8.38 -10.12 13.98
CA GLN A 12 8.51 -10.26 12.54
C GLN A 12 7.21 -9.89 11.81
N GLY A 13 6.05 -10.22 12.40
CA GLY A 13 4.75 -9.79 11.90
C GLY A 13 4.61 -8.28 11.89
N VAL A 14 4.90 -7.62 13.02
CA VAL A 14 4.88 -6.14 13.11
C VAL A 14 5.80 -5.52 12.05
N SER A 15 7.05 -5.96 11.97
CA SER A 15 8.02 -5.43 11.01
C SER A 15 7.58 -5.64 9.56
N THR A 16 7.00 -6.81 9.24
CA THR A 16 6.49 -7.11 7.90
C THR A 16 5.33 -6.16 7.55
N GLY A 17 4.35 -6.03 8.43
CA GLY A 17 3.19 -5.16 8.19
C GLY A 17 3.56 -3.69 8.11
N GLU A 18 4.50 -3.21 8.94
CA GLU A 18 5.07 -1.86 8.83
C GLU A 18 5.74 -1.63 7.48
N GLY A 19 6.49 -2.61 6.97
CA GLY A 19 7.11 -2.55 5.64
C GLY A 19 6.07 -2.38 4.52
N LEU A 20 4.98 -3.15 4.57
CA LEU A 20 3.89 -3.06 3.58
C LEU A 20 3.19 -1.69 3.62
N VAL A 21 2.86 -1.21 4.82
CA VAL A 21 2.23 0.11 5.02
C VAL A 21 3.16 1.24 4.56
N SER A 22 4.45 1.14 4.87
CA SER A 22 5.45 2.13 4.47
C SER A 22 5.63 2.19 2.96
N LEU A 23 5.73 1.03 2.30
CA LEU A 23 5.78 0.95 0.84
C LEU A 23 4.52 1.57 0.22
N ALA A 24 3.34 1.18 0.69
CA ALA A 24 2.07 1.74 0.20
C ALA A 24 2.02 3.26 0.31
N THR A 25 2.54 3.81 1.42
CA THR A 25 2.58 5.25 1.68
C THR A 25 3.57 5.97 0.75
N ALA A 26 4.80 5.48 0.66
CA ALA A 26 5.84 6.06 -0.20
C ALA A 26 5.41 6.08 -1.68
N THR A 27 4.84 4.97 -2.17
CA THR A 27 4.35 4.90 -3.55
C THR A 27 3.13 5.77 -3.79
N THR A 28 2.24 5.95 -2.81
CA THR A 28 1.11 6.89 -2.93
C THR A 28 1.61 8.31 -3.15
N THR A 29 2.60 8.74 -2.38
CA THR A 29 3.23 10.06 -2.55
C THR A 29 3.86 10.22 -3.93
N ALA A 30 4.64 9.23 -4.37
CA ALA A 30 5.28 9.26 -5.68
C ALA A 30 4.25 9.32 -6.83
N LEU A 31 3.14 8.57 -6.71
CA LEU A 31 2.07 8.59 -7.70
C LEU A 31 1.37 9.96 -7.78
N ASN A 32 1.12 10.61 -6.63
CA ASN A 32 0.55 11.95 -6.60
C ASN A 32 1.47 12.98 -7.27
N THR A 33 2.78 12.93 -7.00
CA THR A 33 3.76 13.80 -7.69
C THR A 33 3.78 13.55 -9.20
N ALA A 34 3.68 12.30 -9.64
CA ALA A 34 3.60 11.97 -11.06
C ALA A 34 2.31 12.54 -11.68
N ARG A 35 1.17 12.43 -10.98
CA ARG A 35 -0.12 12.97 -11.41
C ARG A 35 -0.08 14.49 -11.55
N GLU A 36 0.46 15.20 -10.57
CA GLU A 36 0.67 16.65 -10.64
C GLU A 36 1.53 17.04 -11.85
N SER A 37 2.62 16.28 -12.12
CA SER A 37 3.51 16.54 -13.25
C SER A 37 2.81 16.34 -14.60
N VAL A 38 1.98 15.30 -14.73
CA VAL A 38 1.18 15.03 -15.93
C VAL A 38 0.13 16.13 -16.14
N GLN A 39 -0.52 16.58 -15.09
CA GLN A 39 -1.53 17.63 -15.15
C GLN A 39 -0.93 19.01 -15.47
N ALA A 40 0.32 19.26 -15.04
CA ALA A 40 1.05 20.49 -15.33
C ALA A 40 1.67 20.55 -16.74
N ALA A 41 1.61 19.46 -17.51
CA ALA A 41 2.17 19.43 -18.86
C ALA A 41 1.48 20.45 -19.79
N GLN A 42 2.28 21.27 -20.47
CA GLN A 42 1.81 22.40 -21.29
C GLN A 42 1.38 22.03 -22.72
N TRP A 43 1.60 20.78 -23.15
CA TRP A 43 1.13 20.33 -24.45
C TRP A 43 -0.41 20.31 -24.50
N VAL A 44 -1.01 20.45 -25.68
CA VAL A 44 -2.47 20.56 -25.86
C VAL A 44 -2.91 19.73 -27.08
N GLY A 45 -4.19 19.34 -27.10
CA GLY A 45 -4.79 18.58 -28.21
C GLY A 45 -5.14 17.14 -27.84
N GLU A 46 -5.67 16.41 -28.82
CA GLU A 46 -6.24 15.07 -28.63
C GLU A 46 -5.20 14.06 -28.10
N ASP A 47 -3.96 14.12 -28.57
CA ASP A 47 -2.87 13.26 -28.09
C ASP A 47 -2.58 13.45 -26.59
N ARG A 48 -2.67 14.71 -26.11
CA ARG A 48 -2.52 15.04 -24.69
C ARG A 48 -3.66 14.44 -23.89
N ASP A 49 -4.89 14.59 -24.35
CA ASP A 49 -6.06 14.10 -23.63
C ASP A 49 -6.07 12.56 -23.56
N ALA A 50 -5.68 11.89 -24.65
CA ALA A 50 -5.48 10.45 -24.68
C ALA A 50 -4.38 9.99 -23.71
N PHE A 51 -3.25 10.70 -23.68
CA PHE A 51 -2.17 10.41 -22.72
C PHE A 51 -2.63 10.57 -21.27
N VAL A 52 -3.32 11.67 -20.94
CA VAL A 52 -3.84 11.93 -19.58
C VAL A 52 -4.86 10.87 -19.18
N ALA A 53 -5.79 10.50 -20.06
CA ALA A 53 -6.76 9.45 -19.79
C ALA A 53 -6.09 8.09 -19.50
N ASN A 54 -5.09 7.73 -20.32
CA ASN A 54 -4.32 6.50 -20.13
C ASN A 54 -3.53 6.51 -18.81
N PHE A 55 -2.92 7.66 -18.48
CA PHE A 55 -2.20 7.84 -17.22
C PHE A 55 -3.13 7.71 -16.01
N GLU A 56 -4.30 8.35 -16.01
CA GLU A 56 -5.24 8.27 -14.88
C GLU A 56 -5.83 6.86 -14.70
N ALA A 57 -6.01 6.11 -15.78
CA ALA A 57 -6.41 4.70 -15.71
C ALA A 57 -5.34 3.83 -15.04
N LEU A 58 -4.06 4.06 -15.39
CA LEU A 58 -2.93 3.41 -14.72
C LEU A 58 -2.85 3.83 -13.24
N ALA A 59 -2.96 5.13 -12.96
CA ALA A 59 -2.88 5.66 -11.60
C ALA A 59 -3.96 5.06 -10.70
N THR A 60 -5.20 4.96 -11.20
CA THR A 60 -6.32 4.31 -10.49
C THR A 60 -6.00 2.84 -10.15
N SER A 61 -5.41 2.11 -11.10
CA SER A 61 -5.02 0.70 -10.88
C SER A 61 -3.93 0.57 -9.80
N ILE A 62 -2.98 1.50 -9.80
CA ILE A 62 -1.93 1.56 -8.77
C ILE A 62 -2.55 1.92 -7.41
N GLU A 63 -3.45 2.90 -7.32
CA GLU A 63 -4.13 3.28 -6.07
C GLU A 63 -4.91 2.12 -5.44
N ALA A 64 -5.57 1.30 -6.27
CA ALA A 64 -6.25 0.09 -5.82
C ALA A 64 -5.26 -0.92 -5.23
N LEU A 65 -4.13 -1.16 -5.90
CA LEU A 65 -3.06 -2.02 -5.39
C LEU A 65 -2.48 -1.51 -4.07
N LEU A 66 -2.20 -0.21 -3.97
CA LEU A 66 -1.64 0.40 -2.75
C LEU A 66 -2.62 0.35 -1.57
N THR A 67 -3.92 0.48 -1.85
CA THR A 67 -4.98 0.31 -0.85
C THR A 67 -4.97 -1.12 -0.32
N ASN A 68 -4.96 -2.11 -1.21
CA ASN A 68 -4.87 -3.52 -0.82
C ASN A 68 -3.60 -3.80 -0.02
N LEU A 69 -2.46 -3.29 -0.46
CA LEU A 69 -1.18 -3.48 0.22
C LEU A 69 -1.21 -2.92 1.65
N ARG A 70 -1.77 -1.72 1.83
CA ARG A 70 -1.95 -1.10 3.15
C ARG A 70 -2.87 -1.94 4.04
N THR A 71 -4.00 -2.41 3.50
CA THR A 71 -4.94 -3.28 4.23
C THR A 71 -4.27 -4.55 4.71
N HIS A 72 -3.50 -5.24 3.86
CA HIS A 72 -2.78 -6.44 4.26
C HIS A 72 -1.71 -6.12 5.32
N GLY A 73 -0.99 -5.00 5.19
CA GLY A 73 -0.02 -4.57 6.19
C GLY A 73 -0.63 -4.32 7.57
N GLU A 74 -1.79 -3.66 7.63
CA GLU A 74 -2.51 -3.45 8.88
C GLU A 74 -3.08 -4.76 9.47
N GLN A 75 -3.57 -5.68 8.63
CA GLN A 75 -4.00 -7.00 9.08
C GLN A 75 -2.86 -7.80 9.73
N VAL A 76 -1.69 -7.84 9.09
CA VAL A 76 -0.50 -8.52 9.64
C VAL A 76 -0.10 -7.91 10.99
N LYS A 77 -0.10 -6.58 11.11
CA LYS A 77 0.19 -5.88 12.38
C LYS A 77 -0.82 -6.24 13.47
N GLN A 78 -2.10 -6.27 13.14
CA GLN A 78 -3.15 -6.61 14.08
C GLN A 78 -2.99 -8.05 14.59
N GLU A 79 -2.83 -9.00 13.69
CA GLU A 79 -2.65 -10.41 14.04
C GLU A 79 -1.38 -10.63 14.88
N ALA A 80 -0.30 -9.91 14.59
CA ALA A 80 0.91 -9.93 15.41
C ALA A 80 0.64 -9.41 16.84
N ALA A 81 -0.10 -8.30 16.98
CA ALA A 81 -0.46 -7.76 18.28
C ALA A 81 -1.34 -8.72 19.09
N GLU A 82 -2.28 -9.39 18.44
CA GLU A 82 -3.12 -10.42 19.07
C GLU A 82 -2.28 -11.62 19.56
N GLN A 83 -1.28 -12.05 18.80
CA GLN A 83 -0.36 -13.12 19.22
C GLN A 83 0.51 -12.72 20.42
N MET A 84 1.01 -11.47 20.47
CA MET A 84 1.76 -10.98 21.65
C MET A 84 0.89 -11.01 22.91
N GLN A 85 -0.35 -10.55 22.82
CA GLN A 85 -1.28 -10.54 23.94
C GLN A 85 -1.63 -11.95 24.42
N ALA A 86 -1.90 -12.86 23.49
CA ALA A 86 -2.18 -14.26 23.81
C ALA A 86 -0.99 -14.93 24.52
N SER A 87 0.24 -14.63 24.09
CA SER A 87 1.47 -15.18 24.68
C SER A 87 1.76 -14.62 26.07
N ALA A 88 1.34 -13.39 26.36
CA ALA A 88 1.50 -12.76 27.67
C ALA A 88 0.45 -13.22 28.71
N ALA A 89 -0.67 -13.79 28.26
CA ALA A 89 -1.77 -14.26 29.10
C ALA A 89 -1.68 -15.77 29.45
N SER A 90 -0.74 -16.49 28.84
CA SER A 90 -0.46 -17.92 29.03
C SER A 90 0.79 -18.14 29.87
#